data_AF-A0A2D6MDA0-F1
#
_entry.id   AF-A0A2D6MDA0-F1
#
_cell.length_a   1.000
_cell.length_b   1.000
_cell.length_c   1.000
_cell.angle_alpha   90.00
_cell.angle_beta   90.00
_cell.angle_gamma   90.00
#
_symmetry.space_group_name_H-M   'P 1'
#
loop_
_entity.id
_entity.type
_entity.pdbx_description
1 polymer ?
#
loop_
_entity_poly.entity_id
_entity_poly.type
_entity_poly.pdbx_seq_one_letter_code
_entity_poly.pdbx_strand_id
1 'polypeptide(L)' 'MNGNRNKWEQVVKLVNELKVDATKTYTKGNRSAGLRLRKGLMQLRELAKECRAETLNL' A
#
# COMPACT_ATOMS: atom_id res chain seq x y z
N MET A 1 -1.29 -21.34 -14.97
CA MET A 1 -2.27 -20.50 -14.24
C MET A 1 -1.66 -19.11 -14.07
N ASN A 2 -2.00 -18.18 -14.96
CA ASN A 2 -1.43 -16.82 -15.03
C ASN A 2 -2.30 -15.82 -14.23
N GLY A 3 -2.23 -15.85 -12.90
CA GLY A 3 -3.04 -14.97 -12.05
C GLY A 3 -2.33 -14.34 -10.84
N ASN A 4 -1.18 -14.87 -10.41
CA ASN A 4 -0.55 -14.46 -9.15
C ASN A 4 0.76 -13.68 -9.41
N ARG A 5 0.64 -12.40 -9.78
CA ARG A 5 1.74 -11.45 -9.51
C ARG A 5 1.81 -11.31 -7.99
N ASN A 6 2.84 -11.92 -7.38
CA ASN A 6 3.03 -12.12 -5.94
C ASN A 6 2.49 -10.93 -5.12
N LYS A 7 1.52 -11.15 -4.22
CA LYS A 7 0.90 -10.06 -3.42
C LYS A 7 1.92 -9.24 -2.64
N TRP A 8 3.05 -9.84 -2.26
CA TRP A 8 4.18 -9.13 -1.69
C TRP A 8 4.72 -8.02 -2.60
N GLU A 9 4.88 -8.29 -3.90
CA GLU A 9 5.34 -7.29 -4.86
C GLU A 9 4.36 -6.12 -4.97
N GLN A 10 3.06 -6.40 -4.86
CA GLN A 10 2.01 -5.38 -4.87
C GLN A 10 2.07 -4.49 -3.62
N VAL A 11 2.32 -5.09 -2.45
CA VAL A 11 2.57 -4.36 -1.19
C VAL A 11 3.76 -3.41 -1.36
N VAL A 12 4.91 -3.92 -1.85
CA VAL A 12 6.12 -3.11 -2.05
C VAL A 12 5.87 -1.98 -3.05
N LYS A 13 5.17 -2.27 -4.15
CA LYS A 13 4.81 -1.26 -5.16
C LYS A 13 3.95 -0.14 -4.54
N LEU A 14 2.90 -0.49 -3.81
CA LEU A 14 2.01 0.50 -3.19
C LEU A 14 2.74 1.36 -2.15
N VAL A 15 3.64 0.77 -1.35
CA VAL A 15 4.48 1.54 -0.41
C VAL A 15 5.32 2.57 -1.15
N ASN A 16 5.93 2.19 -2.29
CA ASN A 16 6.73 3.12 -3.09
C ASN A 16 5.89 4.25 -3.69
N GLU A 17 4.69 3.96 -4.19
CA GLU A 17 3.77 4.97 -4.72
C GLU A 17 3.33 5.99 -3.64
N LEU A 18 3.16 5.54 -2.40
CA LEU A 18 2.74 6.39 -1.29
C LEU A 18 3.83 7.33 -0.76
N LYS A 19 5.12 7.13 -1.09
CA LYS A 19 6.23 7.95 -0.59
C LYS A 19 6.07 9.45 -0.88
N VAL A 20 5.59 9.80 -2.06
CA VAL A 20 5.42 11.20 -2.46
C VAL A 20 4.32 11.87 -1.64
N ASP A 21 3.17 11.20 -1.47
CA ASP A 21 2.06 11.73 -0.69
C ASP A 21 2.37 11.74 0.81
N ALA A 22 3.10 10.75 1.33
CA ALA A 22 3.64 10.74 2.68
C ALA A 22 4.53 11.97 2.92
N THR A 23 5.50 12.20 2.04
CA THR A 23 6.40 13.36 2.12
C THR A 23 5.60 14.66 2.13
N LYS A 24 4.69 14.85 1.16
CA LYS A 24 3.86 16.08 1.08
C LYS A 24 2.97 16.27 2.32
N THR A 25 2.44 15.18 2.89
CA THR A 25 1.57 15.23 4.07
C THR A 25 2.37 15.64 5.31
N TYR A 26 3.47 14.93 5.60
CA TYR A 26 4.24 15.15 6.84
C TYR A 26 5.10 16.41 6.81
N THR A 27 5.61 16.81 5.64
CA THR A 27 6.51 17.98 5.53
C THR A 27 5.79 19.27 5.19
N LYS A 28 4.69 19.21 4.42
CA LYS A 28 4.02 20.41 3.87
C LYS A 28 2.57 20.57 4.37
N GLY A 29 2.08 19.68 5.24
CA GLY A 29 0.69 19.72 5.71
C GLY A 29 -0.35 19.63 4.59
N ASN A 30 0.01 19.04 3.43
CA ASN A 30 -0.85 19.05 2.25
C ASN A 30 -2.07 18.14 2.44
N ARG A 31 -3.25 18.73 2.66
CA ARG A 31 -4.50 17.99 2.93
C ARG A 31 -4.91 17.02 1.82
N SER A 32 -4.74 17.41 0.55
CA SER A 32 -5.09 16.56 -0.60
C SER A 32 -4.17 15.34 -0.71
N ALA A 33 -2.87 15.52 -0.45
CA ALA A 33 -1.92 14.43 -0.33
C ALA A 33 -2.27 13.52 0.87
N GLY A 34 -2.69 14.11 1.99
CA GLY A 34 -3.12 13.37 3.18
C GLY A 34 -4.35 12.48 2.91
N LEU A 35 -5.32 12.97 2.13
CA LEU A 35 -6.49 12.17 1.74
C LEU A 35 -6.09 10.97 0.86
N ARG A 36 -5.19 11.17 -0.11
CA ARG A 36 -4.68 10.09 -0.96
C ARG A 36 -3.85 9.08 -0.16
N LEU A 37 -2.95 9.58 0.69
CA LEU A 37 -2.14 8.75 1.59
C LEU A 37 -3.03 7.86 2.46
N ARG A 38 -4.05 8.44 3.11
CA ARG A 38 -5.00 7.67 3.93
C ARG A 38 -5.71 6.59 3.12
N LYS A 39 -6.18 6.90 1.91
CA LYS A 39 -6.81 5.90 1.02
C LYS A 39 -5.85 4.77 0.64
N GLY A 40 -4.61 5.10 0.27
CA GLY A 40 -3.59 4.12 -0.04
C GLY A 40 -3.19 3.26 1.17
N LEU A 41 -3.12 3.84 2.37
CA LEU A 41 -2.85 3.08 3.59
C LEU A 41 -3.98 2.07 3.92
N MET A 42 -5.24 2.41 3.62
CA MET A 42 -6.35 1.45 3.76
C MET A 42 -6.21 0.29 2.77
N GLN A 43 -5.78 0.55 1.53
CA GLN A 43 -5.51 -0.49 0.53
C GLN A 43 -4.31 -1.36 0.94
N LEU A 44 -3.24 -0.73 1.44
CA LEU A 44 -2.05 -1.43 1.92
C LEU A 44 -2.38 -2.40 3.06
N ARG A 45 -3.24 -1.99 4.00
CA ARG A 45 -3.72 -2.86 5.08
C ARG A 45 -4.40 -4.11 4.54
N GLU A 46 -5.25 -3.96 3.52
CA GLU A 46 -5.97 -5.10 2.94
C GLU A 46 -5.01 -6.03 2.19
N LEU A 47 -4.13 -5.49 1.34
CA LEU A 47 -3.10 -6.26 0.66
C LEU A 47 -2.18 -7.02 1.63
N ALA A 48 -1.81 -6.39 2.75
CA ALA A 48 -1.01 -7.05 3.79
C ALA A 48 -1.78 -8.17 4.49
N LYS A 49 -3.09 -7.99 4.74
CA LYS A 49 -3.96 -9.03 5.32
C LYS A 49 -4.04 -10.25 4.40
N GLU A 50 -4.23 -10.01 3.11
CA GLU A 50 -4.29 -11.06 2.10
C GLU A 50 -2.95 -11.77 1.93
N CYS A 51 -1.84 -11.02 1.86
CA CYS A 51 -0.50 -11.59 1.79
C CYS A 51 -0.21 -12.51 2.99
N ARG A 52 -0.61 -12.09 4.20
CA ARG A 52 -0.49 -12.93 5.41
C ARG A 52 -1.33 -14.20 5.33
N ALA A 53 -2.57 -14.10 4.82
CA ALA A 53 -3.44 -15.26 4.66
C ALA A 53 -2.87 -16.25 3.64
N GLU A 54 -2.23 -15.78 2.57
CA GLU A 54 -1.53 -16.65 1.62
C GLU A 54 -0.34 -17.34 2.29
N THR A 55 0.54 -16.59 2.98
CA THR A 55 1.71 -17.18 3.66
C THR A 55 1.35 -18.24 4.70
N LEU A 56 0.21 -18.09 5.39
CA LEU A 56 -0.24 -19.05 6.39
C LEU A 56 -0.78 -20.37 5.78
N ASN A 57 -1.18 -20.35 4.51
CA ASN A 57 -1.79 -21.49 3.81
C ASN A 57 -0.86 -22.08 2.72
N LEU A 58 0.43 -21.74 2.73
CA LEU A 58 1.49 -22.37 1.92
C LEU A 58 2.05 -23.61 2.63
#